data_AF-A0A4Q6GAH4-F1
#
_entry.id   AF-A0A4Q6GAH4-F1
#
_cell.length_a   1.000
_cell.length_b   1.000
_cell.length_c   1.000
_cell.angle_alpha   90.00
_cell.angle_beta   90.00
_cell.angle_gamma   90.00
#
_symmetry.space_group_name_H-M   'P 1'
#
loop_
_entity.id
_entity.type
_entity.pdbx_description
1 polymer ?
#
loop_
_entity_poly.entity_id
_entity_poly.type
_entity_poly.pdbx_seq_one_letter_code
_entity_poly.pdbx_strand_id
1 'polypeptide(L)'
;MSSLKNLVIVSALAAALGGCTTVGPDFKAPAAAPDAAYRHAAAGNEAARLPAQWWTVFGDATLDRLEQRALRDNPGVQAAAQRLLQAQAQLGVVRAGQMPSVAV
;
A
#
# COMPACT_ATOMS: atom_id res chain seq x y z
N MET A 1 30.17 -40.89 23.31
CA MET A 1 30.44 -39.44 23.53
C MET A 1 30.55 -38.64 22.24
N SER A 2 31.23 -39.12 21.19
CA SER A 2 31.38 -38.36 19.92
C SER A 2 30.05 -38.13 19.17
N SER A 3 29.19 -39.14 19.07
CA SER A 3 27.87 -39.00 18.41
C SER A 3 26.93 -38.01 19.11
N LEU A 4 27.01 -37.92 20.44
CA LEU A 4 26.22 -36.96 21.23
C LEU A 4 26.68 -35.52 20.96
N LYS A 5 28.00 -35.32 20.79
CA LYS A 5 28.60 -34.02 20.48
C LYS A 5 28.23 -33.54 19.07
N ASN A 6 28.25 -34.45 18.08
CA ASN A 6 27.86 -34.13 16.71
C ASN A 6 26.37 -33.78 16.61
N LEU A 7 25.51 -34.47 17.37
CA LEU A 7 24.06 -34.21 17.38
C LEU A 7 23.73 -32.83 17.96
N VAL A 8 24.44 -32.42 19.01
CA VAL A 8 24.32 -31.06 19.60
C VAL A 8 24.76 -29.98 18.62
N ILE A 9 25.86 -30.18 17.90
CA ILE A 9 26.37 -29.20 16.92
C ILE A 9 25.40 -29.03 15.74
N VAL A 10 24.84 -30.13 15.22
CA VAL A 10 23.86 -30.08 14.12
C VAL A 10 22.58 -29.35 14.55
N SER A 11 22.09 -29.61 15.77
CA SER A 11 20.90 -28.95 16.30
C SER A 11 21.12 -27.43 16.50
N ALA A 12 22.28 -27.03 17.03
CA ALA A 12 22.63 -25.61 17.20
C ALA A 12 22.75 -24.87 15.86
N LEU A 13 23.31 -25.52 14.83
CA LEU A 13 23.41 -24.94 13.50
C LEU A 13 22.04 -24.81 12.82
N ALA A 14 21.15 -25.80 12.98
CA ALA A 14 19.79 -25.74 12.48
C ALA A 14 18.98 -24.61 13.15
N ALA A 15 19.13 -24.41 14.46
CA ALA A 15 18.50 -23.31 15.18
C ALA A 15 19.01 -21.93 14.74
N ALA A 16 20.32 -21.81 14.44
CA ALA A 16 20.92 -20.57 13.94
C ALA A 16 20.41 -20.18 12.54
N LEU A 17 20.07 -21.15 11.69
CA LEU A 17 19.50 -20.93 10.35
C LEU A 17 18.03 -20.50 10.38
N GLY A 18 17.30 -20.81 11.46
CA GLY A 18 15.88 -20.45 11.64
C GLY A 18 15.62 -18.98 11.95
N GLY A 19 16.65 -18.15 12.16
CA GLY A 19 16.51 -16.71 12.42
C GLY A 19 16.29 -15.85 11.17
N CYS A 20 16.47 -16.42 9.98
CA CYS A 20 16.37 -15.70 8.70
C CYS A 20 14.95 -15.74 8.12
N THR A 21 13.94 -15.40 8.92
CA THR A 21 12.53 -15.39 8.51
C THR A 21 12.03 -13.96 8.32
N THR A 22 11.06 -13.81 7.41
CA THR A 22 10.34 -12.55 7.18
C THR A 22 9.70 -12.07 8.47
N VAL A 23 10.08 -10.88 8.92
CA VAL A 23 9.56 -10.28 10.14
C VAL A 23 8.14 -9.77 9.90
N GLY A 24 7.16 -10.44 10.51
CA GLY A 24 5.77 -10.01 10.56
C GLY A 24 4.78 -11.04 10.00
N PRO A 25 3.52 -11.04 10.47
CA PRO A 25 2.48 -11.88 9.90
C PRO A 25 2.17 -11.46 8.46
N ASP A 26 1.77 -12.41 7.62
CA ASP A 26 1.26 -12.10 6.29
C ASP A 26 0.10 -11.10 6.40
N PHE A 27 0.18 -10.01 5.63
CA PHE A 27 -0.88 -9.02 5.62
C PHE A 27 -2.19 -9.68 5.18
N LYS A 28 -3.18 -9.65 6.07
CA LYS A 28 -4.57 -10.02 5.76
C LYS A 28 -5.41 -8.76 5.82
N ALA A 29 -6.00 -8.38 4.69
CA ALA A 29 -6.96 -7.29 4.65
C ALA A 29 -8.10 -7.60 5.63
N PRO A 30 -8.49 -6.65 6.51
CA PRO A 30 -9.68 -6.82 7.32
C PRO A 30 -10.87 -7.11 6.42
N ALA A 31 -11.74 -8.04 6.83
CA ALA A 31 -13.02 -8.21 6.17
C ALA A 31 -13.76 -6.86 6.18
N ALA A 32 -14.37 -6.50 5.06
CA ALA A 32 -15.27 -5.35 5.03
C ALA A 32 -16.35 -5.55 6.10
N ALA A 33 -16.84 -4.44 6.68
CA ALA A 33 -17.97 -4.51 7.59
C ALA A 33 -19.10 -5.32 6.90
N PRO A 34 -19.78 -6.22 7.64
CA PRO A 34 -20.80 -7.08 7.05
C PRO A 34 -21.81 -6.22 6.30
N ASP A 35 -22.20 -6.72 5.14
CA ASP A 35 -23.08 -6.11 4.14
C ASP A 35 -24.45 -5.78 4.74
N ALA A 36 -24.52 -4.78 5.61
CA ALA A 36 -25.73 -4.03 5.83
C ALA A 36 -25.92 -3.27 4.53
N ALA A 37 -26.59 -3.91 3.57
CA ALA A 37 -27.05 -3.27 2.37
C ALA A 37 -27.61 -1.89 2.78
N TYR A 38 -27.24 -0.84 2.05
CA TYR A 38 -27.74 0.49 2.35
C TYR A 38 -29.26 0.41 2.53
N ARG A 39 -29.80 1.05 3.56
CA ARG A 39 -31.23 0.94 3.93
C ARG A 39 -32.20 1.19 2.76
N HIS A 40 -31.74 1.87 1.72
CA HIS A 40 -32.48 2.19 0.50
C HIS A 40 -31.75 1.74 -0.77
N ALA A 41 -30.94 0.68 -0.71
CA ALA A 41 -30.32 0.11 -1.90
C ALA A 41 -31.41 -0.44 -2.83
N ALA A 42 -31.54 0.15 -4.02
CA ALA A 42 -32.38 -0.41 -5.07
C ALA A 42 -31.79 -1.76 -5.52
N ALA A 43 -32.63 -2.78 -5.63
CA ALA A 43 -32.21 -4.09 -6.11
C ALA A 43 -31.64 -3.97 -7.55
N GLY A 44 -30.46 -4.53 -7.80
CA GLY A 44 -29.85 -4.57 -9.13
C GLY A 44 -28.98 -3.37 -9.50
N ASN A 45 -28.70 -2.44 -8.59
CA ASN A 45 -27.71 -1.40 -8.84
C ASN A 45 -26.30 -1.99 -8.64
N GLU A 46 -25.69 -2.51 -9.70
CA GLU A 46 -24.23 -2.64 -9.76
C GLU A 46 -23.65 -1.31 -9.32
N ALA A 47 -22.86 -1.34 -8.24
CA ALA A 47 -22.37 -0.16 -7.51
C ALA A 47 -22.16 1.04 -8.45
N ALA A 48 -22.94 2.11 -8.24
CA ALA A 48 -22.96 3.28 -9.12
C ALA A 48 -21.55 3.83 -9.33
N ARG A 49 -20.90 3.36 -10.40
CA ARG A 49 -19.53 3.75 -10.73
C ARG A 49 -19.61 5.12 -11.37
N LEU A 50 -19.29 6.13 -10.58
CA LEU A 50 -19.16 7.49 -11.10
C LEU A 50 -17.98 7.55 -12.09
N PRO A 51 -18.09 8.39 -13.13
CA PRO A 51 -16.95 8.66 -14.00
C PRO A 51 -15.81 9.30 -13.19
N ALA A 52 -14.58 9.24 -13.71
CA ALA A 52 -13.43 9.88 -13.06
C ALA A 52 -13.66 11.38 -12.82
N GLN A 53 -14.30 12.05 -13.79
CA GLN A 53 -14.83 13.40 -13.64
C GLN A 53 -16.26 13.33 -13.11
N TRP A 54 -16.41 12.87 -11.88
CA TRP A 54 -17.72 12.57 -11.28
C TRP A 54 -18.68 13.76 -11.30
N TRP A 55 -18.17 15.00 -11.30
CA TRP A 55 -18.97 16.22 -11.30
C TRP A 55 -19.68 16.50 -12.63
N THR A 56 -19.31 15.84 -13.73
CA THR A 56 -19.97 16.06 -15.04
C THR A 56 -21.41 15.55 -15.06
N VAL A 57 -21.79 14.67 -14.13
CA VAL A 57 -23.16 14.17 -13.99
C VAL A 57 -24.17 15.27 -13.64
N PHE A 58 -23.70 16.41 -13.14
CA PHE A 58 -24.54 17.57 -12.83
C PHE A 58 -24.86 18.44 -14.06
N GLY A 59 -24.11 18.31 -15.16
CA GLY A 59 -24.33 19.11 -16.37
C GLY A 59 -24.12 20.62 -16.21
N ASP A 60 -23.34 21.06 -15.21
CA ASP A 60 -23.07 22.47 -14.93
C ASP A 60 -21.69 22.91 -15.45
N ALA A 61 -21.69 23.72 -16.51
CA ALA A 61 -20.47 24.22 -17.15
C ALA A 61 -19.66 25.19 -16.26
N THR A 62 -20.26 25.78 -15.23
CA THR A 62 -19.53 26.58 -14.23
C THR A 62 -18.82 25.65 -13.26
N LEU A 63 -19.49 24.62 -12.76
CA LEU A 63 -18.88 23.60 -11.92
C LEU A 63 -17.71 22.91 -12.64
N ASP A 64 -17.90 22.54 -13.91
CA ASP A 64 -16.83 21.93 -14.72
C ASP A 64 -15.57 22.79 -14.77
N ARG A 65 -15.73 24.10 -14.99
CA ARG A 65 -14.61 25.04 -15.03
C ARG A 65 -13.92 25.20 -13.68
N LEU A 66 -14.69 25.19 -12.58
CA LEU A 66 -14.16 25.29 -11.22
C LEU A 66 -13.35 24.05 -10.85
N GLU A 67 -13.89 22.86 -11.10
CA GLU A 67 -13.19 21.59 -10.85
C GLU A 67 -11.93 21.46 -11.69
N GLN A 68 -11.99 21.83 -12.98
CA GLN A 68 -10.80 21.86 -13.83
C GLN A 68 -9.71 22.83 -13.33
N ARG A 69 -10.11 24.00 -12.81
CA ARG A 69 -9.16 24.94 -12.19
C ARG A 69 -8.59 24.35 -10.90
N ALA A 70 -9.41 23.75 -10.05
CA ALA A 70 -8.96 23.12 -8.82
C ALA A 70 -7.96 22.00 -9.11
N LEU A 71 -8.23 21.11 -10.06
CA LEU A 71 -7.32 20.02 -10.40
C LEU A 71 -5.95 20.48 -10.92
N ARG A 72 -5.88 21.62 -11.60
CA ARG A 72 -4.61 22.19 -12.07
C ARG A 72 -3.86 22.94 -10.97
N ASP A 73 -4.57 23.78 -10.23
CA ASP A 73 -3.96 24.86 -9.46
C ASP A 73 -4.08 24.66 -7.93
N ASN A 74 -4.59 23.52 -7.46
CA ASN A 74 -4.77 23.26 -6.03
C ASN A 74 -3.43 22.90 -5.34
N PRO A 75 -2.90 23.76 -4.45
CA PRO A 75 -1.62 23.51 -3.78
C PRO A 75 -1.67 22.32 -2.82
N GLY A 76 -2.83 22.00 -2.27
CA GLY A 76 -3.03 20.85 -1.40
C GLY A 76 -2.86 19.53 -2.13
N VAL A 77 -3.43 19.42 -3.34
CA VAL A 77 -3.25 18.24 -4.22
C VAL A 77 -1.80 18.12 -4.66
N GLN A 78 -1.17 19.24 -5.04
CA GLN A 78 0.26 19.25 -5.38
C GLN A 78 1.13 18.78 -4.21
N ALA A 79 0.87 19.27 -2.99
CA ALA A 79 1.58 18.84 -1.80
C ALA A 79 1.35 17.35 -1.46
N ALA A 80 0.16 16.81 -1.73
CA ALA A 80 -0.12 15.39 -1.57
C ALA A 80 0.68 14.54 -2.58
N ALA A 81 0.77 14.98 -3.84
CA ALA A 81 1.59 14.32 -4.85
C ALA A 81 3.08 14.30 -4.47
N GLN A 82 3.61 15.41 -3.93
CA GLN A 82 4.99 15.46 -3.43
C GLN A 82 5.22 14.51 -2.25
N ARG A 83 4.24 14.37 -1.34
CA ARG A 83 4.31 13.39 -0.23
C ARG A 83 4.39 11.95 -0.74
N LEU A 84 3.68 11.62 -1.82
CA LEU A 84 3.79 10.31 -2.45
C LEU A 84 5.20 10.08 -3.04
N LEU A 85 5.75 11.06 -3.75
CA LEU A 85 7.11 10.97 -4.30
C LEU A 85 8.16 10.83 -3.18
N GLN A 86 8.00 11.57 -2.08
CA GLN A 86 8.85 11.44 -0.90
C GLN A 86 8.80 10.02 -0.32
N ALA A 87 7.62 9.42 -0.17
CA ALA A 87 7.48 8.05 0.33
C ALA A 87 8.14 7.02 -0.60
N GLN A 88 8.01 7.21 -1.92
CA GLN A 88 8.67 6.34 -2.92
C GLN A 88 10.20 6.48 -2.86
N ALA A 89 10.73 7.70 -2.70
CA ALA A 89 12.15 7.94 -2.54
C ALA A 89 12.70 7.28 -1.26
N GLN A 90 11.99 7.39 -0.15
CA GLN A 90 12.34 6.72 1.10
C GLN A 90 12.39 5.20 0.94
N LEU A 91 11.39 4.62 0.26
CA LEU A 91 11.39 3.20 -0.08
C LEU A 91 12.61 2.82 -0.94
N GLY A 92 12.99 3.68 -1.89
CA GLY A 92 14.19 3.53 -2.71
C GLY A 92 15.48 3.46 -1.88
N VAL A 93 15.64 4.36 -0.90
CA VAL A 93 16.79 4.36 0.02
C VAL A 93 16.86 3.07 0.84
N VAL A 94 15.72 2.64 1.39
CA VAL A 94 15.64 1.38 2.18
C VAL A 94 16.01 0.16 1.32
N ARG A 95 15.58 0.13 0.05
CA ARG A 95 15.96 -0.94 -0.89
C ARG A 95 17.43 -0.88 -1.27
N ALA A 96 17.99 0.32 -1.48
CA ALA A 96 19.41 0.48 -1.76
C ALA A 96 20.30 -0.03 -0.61
N GLY A 97 19.86 0.13 0.64
CA GLY A 97 20.55 -0.42 1.82
C GLY A 97 20.60 -1.95 1.89
N GLN A 98 19.83 -2.66 1.06
CA GLN A 98 19.88 -4.12 0.94
C GLN A 98 20.86 -4.59 -0.15
N MET A 99 21.46 -3.66 -0.89
CA MET A 99 22.43 -3.93 -1.95
C MET A 99 23.86 -3.61 -1.50
N PRO A 100 24.89 -4.21 -2.11
CA PRO A 100 26.27 -3.80 -1.88
C PRO A 100 26.49 -2.32 -2.21
N SER A 101 27.22 -1.61 -1.36
CA SER A 101 27.68 -0.26 -1.65
C SER A 101 28.99 -0.29 -2.46
N VAL A 102 29.08 0.55 -3.48
CA VAL A 102 30.30 0.74 -4.27
C VAL A 102 30.75 2.18 -4.09
N ALA A 103 31.95 2.36 -3.58
CA ALA A 103 32.61 3.66 -3.44
C ALA A 103 34.01 3.56 -4.05
N VAL A 104 34.49 4.66 -4.64
CA VAL A 104 35.83 4.79 -5.22
C VAL A 104 36.80 5.28 -4.16
#